data_AF-A0A6B9TJ54-F1
#
_entry.id   AF-A0A6B9TJ54-F1
#
_cell.length_a   1.000
_cell.length_b   1.000
_cell.length_c   1.000
_cell.angle_alpha   90.00
_cell.angle_beta   90.00
_cell.angle_gamma   90.00
#
_symmetry.space_group_name_H-M   'P 1'
#
loop_
_entity.id
_entity.type
_entity.pdbx_description
1 polymer ?
#
loop_
_entity_poly.entity_id
_entity_poly.type
_entity_poly.pdbx_seq_one_letter_code
_entity_poly.pdbx_strand_id
1 'polypeptide(L)'
;MRRTISEINERILDGEATVLTAGELKELVLNDEAPSADEVDVVTAATCGVMSGTAAAMHFRVSEPGSFRKAVSAELNGIPAYPGPCPNENLGSVDLFIYGTARSIRDPEYGGGFLLRDLLTGSKVDVTVKSEDGTSIESTVTLKDIETARIIGTRMAFRNYTAIVNPSDKPVRSIFNAFEMPPHCGGLSFSGCGDINPLENDPGMEAIRRGTSVLLNGARGLVLGEGTRSSPERPNLMLSGDLHDMKPDYIGGFRTAAGPEIFNTIAVPLPVTSERVFERLLVLNSDIGLPVADVRDRSRIIHDLTYADTWAGDERPTYNPERCADCLSCLAAERCPTHAIGDGLDTDRCFGCGVCAFSCPYGAYEMDTGEVRIGDRAVPIVCRQSDRVRASRLALELKELIEKGNFLIGGC
;
A
#
# COMPACT_ATOMS: atom_id res chain seq x y z
N MET A 1 20.72 27.85 5.26
CA MET A 1 20.01 28.02 3.97
C MET A 1 18.48 28.14 4.16
N ARG A 2 17.77 28.89 3.29
CA ARG A 2 16.29 28.89 3.21
C ARG A 2 15.82 29.06 1.75
N ARG A 3 15.06 28.09 1.23
CA ARG A 3 14.42 28.12 -0.11
C ARG A 3 12.90 28.07 0.03
N THR A 4 12.20 28.74 -0.86
CA THR A 4 10.74 28.71 -0.95
C THR A 4 10.27 27.65 -1.97
N ILE A 5 9.01 27.22 -1.84
CA ILE A 5 8.38 26.32 -2.79
C ILE A 5 8.28 26.94 -4.18
N SER A 6 8.09 28.26 -4.27
CA SER A 6 8.07 28.98 -5.56
C SER A 6 9.41 28.90 -6.27
N GLU A 7 10.50 29.19 -5.57
CA GLU A 7 11.86 29.12 -6.14
C GLU A 7 12.20 27.68 -6.61
N ILE A 8 11.81 26.66 -5.85
CA ILE A 8 12.01 25.27 -6.26
C ILE A 8 11.15 24.93 -7.50
N ASN A 9 9.89 25.39 -7.55
CA ASN A 9 9.03 25.18 -8.73
C ASN A 9 9.55 25.92 -9.96
N GLU A 10 10.15 27.11 -9.82
CA GLU A 10 10.83 27.81 -10.92
C GLU A 10 11.98 26.97 -11.46
N ARG A 11 12.86 26.48 -10.58
CA ARG A 11 13.96 25.57 -10.98
C ARG A 11 13.47 24.28 -11.65
N ILE A 12 12.34 23.73 -11.20
CA ILE A 12 11.71 22.56 -11.84
C ILE A 12 11.28 22.89 -13.27
N LEU A 13 10.63 24.05 -13.47
CA LEU A 13 10.17 24.49 -14.79
C LEU A 13 11.33 24.83 -15.73
N ASP A 14 12.43 25.33 -15.19
CA ASP A 14 13.65 25.65 -15.94
C ASP A 14 14.52 24.41 -16.24
N GLY A 15 14.19 23.25 -15.66
CA GLY A 15 14.97 22.02 -15.80
C GLY A 15 16.30 22.02 -15.03
N GLU A 16 16.42 22.87 -14.01
CA GLU A 16 17.63 23.08 -13.21
C GLU A 16 17.53 22.50 -11.78
N ALA A 17 16.39 21.91 -11.42
CA ALA A 17 16.18 21.33 -10.09
C ALA A 17 16.93 20.00 -9.93
N THR A 18 17.67 19.85 -8.83
CA THR A 18 18.27 18.57 -8.44
C THR A 18 17.23 17.75 -7.67
N VAL A 19 16.84 16.60 -8.23
CA VAL A 19 15.86 15.69 -7.62
C VAL A 19 16.51 14.34 -7.32
N LEU A 20 16.39 13.87 -6.09
CA LEU A 20 16.84 12.54 -5.67
C LEU A 20 15.66 11.71 -5.19
N THR A 21 15.72 10.39 -5.33
CA THR A 21 14.86 9.50 -4.56
C THR A 21 15.42 9.34 -3.14
N ALA A 22 14.56 9.02 -2.17
CA ALA A 22 15.02 8.70 -0.82
C ALA A 22 16.05 7.55 -0.84
N GLY A 23 15.87 6.56 -1.71
CA GLY A 23 16.81 5.44 -1.88
C GLY A 23 18.19 5.90 -2.37
N GLU A 24 18.24 6.69 -3.44
CA GLU A 24 19.49 7.28 -3.96
C GLU A 24 20.21 8.09 -2.86
N LEU A 25 19.47 8.89 -2.09
CA LEU A 25 20.05 9.64 -0.97
C LEU A 25 20.61 8.72 0.11
N LYS A 26 19.96 7.59 0.43
CA LYS A 26 20.48 6.65 1.44
C LYS A 26 21.76 5.98 0.97
N GLU A 27 21.85 5.63 -0.31
CA GLU A 27 23.08 5.08 -0.89
C GLU A 27 24.25 6.06 -0.77
N LEU A 28 24.02 7.34 -1.07
CA LEU A 28 25.03 8.39 -0.90
C LEU A 28 25.46 8.53 0.57
N VAL A 29 24.51 8.49 1.51
CA VAL A 29 24.83 8.54 2.96
C VAL A 29 25.68 7.34 3.38
N LEU A 30 25.34 6.12 2.93
CA LEU A 30 26.07 4.90 3.27
C LEU A 30 27.48 4.84 2.70
N ASN A 31 27.74 5.58 1.61
CA ASN A 31 29.06 5.68 0.97
C ASN A 31 29.89 6.87 1.46
N ASP A 32 29.43 7.60 2.48
CA ASP A 32 30.05 8.86 2.96
C ASP A 32 30.12 9.97 1.87
N GLU A 33 29.15 9.98 0.95
CA GLU A 33 29.03 10.87 -0.21
C GLU A 33 27.77 11.75 -0.17
N ALA A 34 27.18 11.95 1.02
CA ALA A 34 25.96 12.74 1.16
C ALA A 34 26.17 14.20 0.68
N PRO A 35 25.28 14.74 -0.18
CA PRO A 35 25.38 16.12 -0.64
C PRO A 35 25.07 17.10 0.49
N SER A 36 25.38 18.38 0.30
CA SER A 36 24.89 19.44 1.18
C SER A 36 23.45 19.82 0.84
N ALA A 37 22.75 20.43 1.80
CA ALA A 37 21.34 20.76 1.67
C ALA A 37 21.04 21.70 0.47
N ASP A 38 22.00 22.53 0.07
CA ASP A 38 21.91 23.44 -1.07
C ASP A 38 22.10 22.78 -2.43
N GLU A 39 22.62 21.55 -2.50
CA GLU A 39 22.79 20.83 -3.75
C GLU A 39 21.52 20.09 -4.20
N VAL A 40 20.56 19.88 -3.28
CA VAL A 40 19.32 19.12 -3.53
C VAL A 40 18.11 20.04 -3.42
N ASP A 41 17.19 19.97 -4.38
CA ASP A 41 15.95 20.75 -4.35
C ASP A 41 14.76 19.92 -3.84
N VAL A 42 14.66 18.66 -4.26
CA VAL A 42 13.56 17.76 -3.88
C VAL A 42 14.06 16.34 -3.64
N VAL A 43 13.55 15.71 -2.57
CA VAL A 43 13.68 14.26 -2.37
C VAL A 43 12.32 13.58 -2.54
N THR A 44 12.21 12.59 -3.42
CA THR A 44 10.98 11.80 -3.57
C THR A 44 11.05 10.56 -2.69
N ALA A 45 10.15 10.47 -1.71
CA ALA A 45 10.02 9.32 -0.82
C ALA A 45 8.75 8.53 -1.16
N ALA A 46 8.71 7.24 -0.84
CA ALA A 46 7.55 6.41 -1.13
C ALA A 46 7.39 5.23 -0.18
N THR A 47 6.16 4.74 -0.07
CA THR A 47 5.81 3.58 0.75
C THR A 47 4.75 2.75 0.06
N CYS A 48 4.87 1.42 0.17
CA CYS A 48 3.88 0.47 -0.29
C CYS A 48 3.61 -0.50 0.85
N GLY A 49 2.35 -0.66 1.25
CA GLY A 49 2.01 -1.55 2.35
C GLY A 49 0.56 -1.94 2.35
N VAL A 50 0.24 -2.95 3.15
CA VAL A 50 -1.13 -3.28 3.50
C VAL A 50 -1.66 -2.17 4.40
N MET A 51 -2.60 -1.38 3.88
CA MET A 51 -3.09 -0.15 4.50
C MET A 51 -4.62 -0.13 4.54
N SER A 52 -5.18 -0.67 5.63
CA SER A 52 -6.61 -0.61 5.90
C SER A 52 -7.05 0.87 6.07
N GLY A 53 -8.22 1.22 5.52
CA GLY A 53 -8.71 2.61 5.51
C GLY A 53 -8.95 3.19 4.12
N THR A 54 -8.97 2.35 3.09
CA THR A 54 -9.28 2.75 1.70
C THR A 54 -10.77 2.59 1.41
N ALA A 55 -11.40 3.62 0.88
CA ALA A 55 -12.74 3.57 0.30
C ALA A 55 -12.72 4.11 -1.13
N ALA A 56 -13.68 3.69 -1.95
CA ALA A 56 -13.92 4.24 -3.28
C ALA A 56 -15.35 4.79 -3.33
N ALA A 57 -15.49 6.08 -3.63
CA ALA A 57 -16.77 6.69 -3.96
C ALA A 57 -16.99 6.55 -5.47
N MET A 58 -18.10 5.93 -5.87
CA MET A 58 -18.40 5.64 -7.27
C MET A 58 -19.77 6.16 -7.68
N HIS A 59 -19.88 6.60 -8.94
CA HIS A 59 -21.16 6.91 -9.59
C HIS A 59 -21.19 6.23 -10.96
N PHE A 60 -22.26 5.47 -11.22
CA PHE A 60 -22.47 4.84 -12.52
C PHE A 60 -23.90 4.42 -12.82
N ARG A 61 -24.21 4.28 -14.12
CA ARG A 61 -25.49 3.76 -14.60
C ARG A 61 -25.58 2.24 -14.44
N VAL A 62 -26.69 1.77 -13.86
CA VAL A 62 -27.01 0.33 -13.68
C VAL A 62 -28.25 -0.12 -14.44
N SER A 63 -29.10 0.79 -14.90
CA SER A 63 -30.33 0.48 -15.64
C SER A 63 -30.82 1.69 -16.44
N GLU A 64 -31.93 1.55 -17.17
CA GLU A 64 -32.60 2.68 -17.80
C GLU A 64 -33.34 3.57 -16.77
N PRO A 65 -33.55 4.87 -17.07
CA PRO A 65 -34.30 5.76 -16.19
C PRO A 65 -35.69 5.22 -15.84
N GLY A 66 -36.09 5.40 -14.58
CA GLY A 66 -37.39 4.96 -14.07
C GLY A 66 -37.47 3.46 -13.71
N SER A 67 -36.39 2.69 -13.89
CA SER A 67 -36.37 1.25 -13.54
C SER A 67 -36.46 0.99 -12.04
N PHE A 68 -36.01 1.93 -11.20
CA PHE A 68 -36.10 1.86 -9.74
C PHE A 68 -36.00 3.25 -9.11
N ARG A 69 -36.37 3.36 -7.83
CA ARG A 69 -36.48 4.65 -7.13
C ARG A 69 -35.46 4.88 -6.03
N LYS A 70 -34.97 3.81 -5.40
CA LYS A 70 -34.07 3.90 -4.24
C LYS A 70 -33.32 2.61 -4.03
N ALA A 71 -32.00 2.65 -4.07
CA ALA A 71 -31.16 1.50 -3.77
C ALA A 71 -31.04 1.32 -2.25
N VAL A 72 -31.30 0.12 -1.76
CA VAL A 72 -31.11 -0.23 -0.33
C VAL A 72 -29.87 -1.08 -0.10
N SER A 73 -29.38 -1.77 -1.13
CA SER A 73 -28.09 -2.46 -1.11
C SER A 73 -27.55 -2.60 -2.53
N ALA A 74 -26.23 -2.65 -2.66
CA ALA A 74 -25.56 -2.93 -3.91
C ALA A 74 -24.38 -3.88 -3.67
N GLU A 75 -23.97 -4.59 -4.71
CA GLU A 75 -22.86 -5.54 -4.69
C GLU A 75 -22.07 -5.41 -5.99
N LEU A 76 -20.74 -5.40 -5.92
CA LEU A 76 -19.84 -5.44 -7.09
C LEU A 76 -18.94 -6.67 -7.00
N ASN A 77 -19.09 -7.62 -7.91
CA ASN A 77 -18.54 -8.97 -7.80
C ASN A 77 -18.82 -9.64 -6.43
N GLY A 78 -19.95 -9.32 -5.80
CA GLY A 78 -20.32 -9.80 -4.45
C GLY A 78 -19.64 -9.03 -3.31
N ILE A 79 -18.81 -8.02 -3.60
CA ILE A 79 -18.32 -7.07 -2.60
C ILE A 79 -19.48 -6.15 -2.22
N PRO A 80 -19.88 -6.08 -0.94
CA PRO A 80 -20.90 -5.15 -0.49
C PRO A 80 -20.53 -3.69 -0.80
N ALA A 81 -21.46 -2.98 -1.41
CA ALA A 81 -21.40 -1.55 -1.66
C ALA A 81 -22.55 -0.84 -0.94
N TYR A 82 -22.33 0.42 -0.58
CA TYR A 82 -23.22 1.21 0.25
C TYR A 82 -23.82 2.35 -0.58
N PRO A 83 -25.09 2.23 -1.04
CA PRO A 83 -25.72 3.26 -1.85
C PRO A 83 -25.83 4.61 -1.16
N GLY A 84 -25.87 5.66 -1.97
CA GLY A 84 -25.84 7.06 -1.55
C GLY A 84 -24.45 7.68 -1.67
N PRO A 85 -24.30 8.97 -1.31
CA PRO A 85 -25.29 9.79 -0.59
C PRO A 85 -26.29 10.50 -1.50
N CYS A 86 -26.08 10.49 -2.82
CA CYS A 86 -26.92 11.20 -3.79
C CYS A 86 -28.03 10.29 -4.31
N PRO A 87 -29.31 10.71 -4.26
CA PRO A 87 -30.44 9.89 -4.73
C PRO A 87 -30.61 10.02 -6.26
N ASN A 88 -29.75 9.35 -7.02
CA ASN A 88 -29.73 9.40 -8.49
C ASN A 88 -30.45 8.21 -9.16
N GLU A 89 -31.17 7.38 -8.40
CA GLU A 89 -31.74 6.10 -8.85
C GLU A 89 -32.81 6.25 -9.93
N ASN A 90 -33.61 7.31 -9.89
CA ASN A 90 -34.61 7.58 -10.93
C ASN A 90 -33.98 7.77 -12.32
N LEU A 91 -32.69 8.14 -12.41
CA LEU A 91 -31.93 8.28 -13.65
C LEU A 91 -31.36 6.94 -14.16
N GLY A 92 -31.59 5.86 -13.42
CA GLY A 92 -31.02 4.54 -13.68
C GLY A 92 -29.59 4.38 -13.14
N SER A 93 -29.08 5.34 -12.37
CA SER A 93 -27.71 5.37 -11.83
C SER A 93 -27.65 5.27 -10.32
N VAL A 94 -26.51 4.84 -9.78
CA VAL A 94 -26.26 4.77 -8.35
C VAL A 94 -24.99 5.52 -7.98
N ASP A 95 -25.05 6.22 -6.85
CA ASP A 95 -23.88 6.63 -6.09
C ASP A 95 -23.66 5.60 -5.00
N LEU A 96 -22.41 5.21 -4.76
CA LEU A 96 -22.08 4.25 -3.71
C LEU A 96 -20.67 4.40 -3.17
N PHE A 97 -20.47 3.83 -1.99
CA PHE A 97 -19.15 3.57 -1.42
C PHE A 97 -18.81 2.09 -1.42
N ILE A 98 -17.55 1.77 -1.73
CA ILE A 98 -16.96 0.44 -1.55
C ILE A 98 -15.75 0.56 -0.63
N TYR A 99 -15.55 -0.43 0.25
CA TYR A 99 -14.40 -0.46 1.15
C TYR A 99 -13.35 -1.45 0.66
N GLY A 100 -12.08 -1.06 0.67
CA GLY A 100 -10.96 -1.90 0.23
C GLY A 100 -10.78 -3.18 1.07
N THR A 101 -11.26 -3.16 2.33
CA THR A 101 -11.25 -4.30 3.26
C THR A 101 -12.56 -5.08 3.25
N ALA A 102 -13.52 -4.71 2.40
CA ALA A 102 -14.76 -5.47 2.27
C ALA A 102 -14.44 -6.85 1.68
N ARG A 103 -15.21 -7.85 2.09
CA ARG A 103 -15.08 -9.24 1.67
C ARG A 103 -16.27 -9.62 0.82
N SER A 104 -16.05 -10.40 -0.24
CA SER A 104 -17.15 -10.85 -1.08
C SER A 104 -18.01 -11.85 -0.32
N ILE A 105 -19.33 -11.71 -0.47
CA ILE A 105 -20.29 -12.67 0.08
C ILE A 105 -20.30 -13.98 -0.71
N ARG A 106 -19.72 -13.99 -1.91
CA ARG A 106 -19.66 -15.14 -2.83
C ARG A 106 -18.33 -15.88 -2.74
N ASP A 107 -17.23 -15.12 -2.61
CA ASP A 107 -15.88 -15.66 -2.44
C ASP A 107 -15.19 -15.00 -1.22
N PRO A 108 -15.12 -15.73 -0.09
CA PRO A 108 -14.29 -15.40 1.06
C PRO A 108 -12.92 -14.76 0.84
N GLU A 109 -12.21 -15.17 -0.19
CA GLU A 109 -10.81 -14.80 -0.41
C GLU A 109 -10.68 -13.58 -1.35
N TYR A 110 -11.78 -13.19 -2.00
CA TYR A 110 -11.88 -12.00 -2.82
C TYR A 110 -12.40 -10.81 -2.01
N GLY A 111 -11.69 -9.68 -2.10
CA GLY A 111 -11.95 -8.47 -1.32
C GLY A 111 -11.89 -7.19 -2.14
N GLY A 112 -12.23 -6.06 -1.51
CA GLY A 112 -12.31 -4.77 -2.17
C GLY A 112 -11.03 -4.35 -2.90
N GLY A 113 -9.86 -4.64 -2.32
CA GLY A 113 -8.57 -4.40 -3.00
C GLY A 113 -8.41 -5.17 -4.31
N PHE A 114 -8.89 -6.42 -4.38
CA PHE A 114 -8.87 -7.21 -5.61
C PHE A 114 -9.83 -6.62 -6.65
N LEU A 115 -11.05 -6.25 -6.23
CA LEU A 115 -12.02 -5.58 -7.10
C LEU A 115 -11.49 -4.29 -7.73
N LEU A 116 -10.85 -3.43 -6.93
CA LEU A 116 -10.30 -2.17 -7.44
C LEU A 116 -9.20 -2.41 -8.46
N ARG A 117 -8.33 -3.41 -8.23
CA ARG A 117 -7.31 -3.79 -9.21
C ARG A 117 -7.93 -4.38 -10.48
N ASP A 118 -8.95 -5.23 -10.35
CA ASP A 118 -9.62 -5.85 -11.48
C ASP A 118 -10.25 -4.79 -12.41
N LEU A 119 -10.91 -3.78 -11.83
CA LEU A 119 -11.40 -2.61 -12.57
C LEU A 119 -10.28 -1.90 -13.35
N LEU A 120 -9.13 -1.66 -12.72
CA LEU A 120 -7.96 -1.04 -13.36
C LEU A 120 -7.36 -1.88 -14.49
N THR A 121 -7.44 -3.21 -14.38
CA THR A 121 -7.02 -4.11 -15.47
C THR A 121 -8.06 -4.25 -16.59
N GLY A 122 -9.19 -3.55 -16.48
CA GLY A 122 -10.26 -3.57 -17.49
C GLY A 122 -11.19 -4.78 -17.38
N SER A 123 -11.16 -5.51 -16.26
CA SER A 123 -12.07 -6.62 -16.02
C SER A 123 -13.52 -6.14 -15.95
N LYS A 124 -14.43 -7.00 -16.42
CA LYS A 124 -15.86 -6.82 -16.23
C LYS A 124 -16.24 -7.17 -14.79
N VAL A 125 -17.07 -6.35 -14.18
CA VAL A 125 -17.56 -6.49 -12.82
C VAL A 125 -19.08 -6.61 -12.85
N ASP A 126 -19.59 -7.67 -12.25
CA ASP A 126 -21.02 -7.87 -12.07
C ASP A 126 -21.53 -6.95 -10.98
N VAL A 127 -22.61 -6.24 -11.25
CA VAL A 127 -23.27 -5.34 -10.30
C VAL A 127 -24.68 -5.85 -10.03
N THR A 128 -25.02 -5.97 -8.75
CA THR A 128 -26.38 -6.26 -8.31
C THR A 128 -26.86 -5.13 -7.42
N VAL A 129 -28.00 -4.52 -7.74
CA VAL A 129 -28.63 -3.48 -6.92
C VAL A 129 -30.02 -3.96 -6.50
N LYS A 130 -30.31 -3.90 -5.20
CA LYS A 130 -31.64 -4.16 -4.66
C LYS A 130 -32.32 -2.84 -4.33
N SER A 131 -33.51 -2.66 -4.90
CA SER A 131 -34.39 -1.52 -4.66
C SER A 131 -35.28 -1.74 -3.42
N GLU A 132 -35.75 -0.65 -2.82
CA GLU A 132 -36.64 -0.68 -1.64
C GLU A 132 -37.97 -1.43 -1.90
N ASP A 133 -38.45 -1.43 -3.14
CA ASP A 133 -39.65 -2.15 -3.58
C ASP A 133 -39.42 -3.65 -3.84
N GLY A 134 -38.21 -4.15 -3.59
CA GLY A 134 -37.82 -5.55 -3.77
C GLY A 134 -37.32 -5.89 -5.18
N THR A 135 -37.31 -4.93 -6.11
CA THR A 135 -36.76 -5.14 -7.45
C THR A 135 -35.24 -5.36 -7.37
N SER A 136 -34.75 -6.38 -8.09
CA SER A 136 -33.32 -6.66 -8.25
C SER A 136 -32.88 -6.27 -9.65
N ILE A 137 -31.83 -5.47 -9.75
CA ILE A 137 -31.23 -5.02 -11.00
C ILE A 137 -29.87 -5.67 -11.12
N GLU A 138 -29.61 -6.29 -12.26
CA GLU A 138 -28.33 -6.89 -12.60
C GLU A 138 -27.74 -6.17 -13.80
N SER A 139 -26.45 -5.84 -13.71
CA SER A 139 -25.69 -5.18 -14.77
C SER A 139 -24.24 -5.64 -14.73
N THR A 140 -23.48 -5.28 -15.75
CA THR A 140 -22.03 -5.51 -15.81
C THR A 140 -21.36 -4.22 -16.24
N VAL A 141 -20.33 -3.80 -15.50
CA VAL A 141 -19.57 -2.57 -15.77
C VAL A 141 -18.09 -2.86 -15.88
N THR A 142 -17.37 -2.01 -16.60
CA THR A 142 -15.92 -1.86 -16.54
C THR A 142 -15.60 -0.50 -15.91
N LEU A 143 -14.34 -0.22 -15.60
CA LEU A 143 -13.94 1.10 -15.11
C LEU A 143 -14.34 2.24 -16.07
N LYS A 144 -14.40 1.98 -17.39
CA LYS A 144 -14.81 2.98 -18.39
C LYS A 144 -16.28 3.38 -18.29
N ASP A 145 -17.11 2.51 -17.72
CA ASP A 145 -18.54 2.74 -17.54
C ASP A 145 -18.84 3.45 -16.21
N ILE A 146 -17.82 3.68 -15.37
CA ILE A 146 -17.95 4.33 -14.07
C ILE A 146 -17.56 5.80 -14.19
N GLU A 147 -18.52 6.72 -14.27
CA GLU A 147 -18.21 8.13 -14.54
C GLU A 147 -17.43 8.82 -13.41
N THR A 148 -17.67 8.43 -12.16
CA THR A 148 -16.87 8.88 -11.02
C THR A 148 -16.31 7.68 -10.29
N ALA A 149 -14.99 7.63 -10.08
CA ALA A 149 -14.34 6.63 -9.24
C ALA A 149 -13.23 7.30 -8.43
N ARG A 150 -13.54 7.72 -7.21
CA ARG A 150 -12.61 8.48 -6.35
C ARG A 150 -12.15 7.64 -5.17
N ILE A 151 -10.85 7.40 -5.05
CA ILE A 151 -10.28 6.81 -3.84
C ILE A 151 -10.23 7.87 -2.73
N ILE A 152 -10.64 7.46 -1.53
CA ILE A 152 -10.54 8.21 -0.29
C ILE A 152 -9.82 7.31 0.71
N GLY A 153 -8.56 7.64 1.00
CA GLY A 153 -7.77 7.02 2.04
C GLY A 153 -7.94 7.75 3.35
N THR A 154 -8.57 7.12 4.32
CA THR A 154 -8.76 7.67 5.67
C THR A 154 -7.58 7.41 6.61
N ARG A 155 -6.66 6.53 6.21
CA ARG A 155 -5.46 6.15 6.97
C ARG A 155 -4.44 5.51 6.04
N MET A 156 -3.45 6.28 5.57
CA MET A 156 -2.44 5.84 4.61
C MET A 156 -1.06 6.39 4.97
N ALA A 157 -0.01 5.85 4.33
CA ALA A 157 1.38 6.25 4.51
C ALA A 157 1.80 6.35 5.98
N PHE A 158 1.57 5.29 6.75
CA PHE A 158 1.95 5.22 8.16
C PHE A 158 3.46 5.43 8.33
N ARG A 159 3.88 6.23 9.30
CA ARG A 159 5.30 6.40 9.63
C ARG A 159 5.98 5.07 9.96
N ASN A 160 5.60 4.48 11.08
CA ASN A 160 6.13 3.21 11.56
C ASN A 160 5.02 2.23 11.95
N TYR A 161 5.39 0.96 11.94
CA TYR A 161 4.56 -0.14 12.39
C TYR A 161 5.19 -0.87 13.56
N THR A 162 4.52 -1.95 13.98
CA THR A 162 4.99 -2.89 14.97
C THR A 162 5.20 -4.22 14.24
N ALA A 163 6.38 -4.82 14.42
CA ALA A 163 6.60 -6.21 14.02
C ALA A 163 5.83 -7.14 14.96
N ILE A 164 5.32 -8.24 14.43
CA ILE A 164 4.40 -9.11 15.13
C ILE A 164 4.98 -10.52 15.18
N VAL A 165 4.88 -11.14 16.36
CA VAL A 165 5.17 -12.55 16.60
C VAL A 165 4.04 -13.21 17.40
N ASN A 166 4.01 -14.54 17.41
CA ASN A 166 3.07 -15.31 18.21
C ASN A 166 3.82 -16.14 19.27
N PRO A 167 3.93 -15.66 20.52
CA PRO A 167 4.63 -16.39 21.59
C PRO A 167 3.81 -17.54 22.19
N SER A 168 2.54 -17.70 21.80
CA SER A 168 1.67 -18.75 22.35
C SER A 168 2.01 -20.15 21.81
N ASP A 169 1.34 -21.16 22.34
CA ASP A 169 1.49 -22.58 21.99
C ASP A 169 0.65 -23.01 20.79
N LYS A 170 -0.21 -22.13 20.26
CA LYS A 170 -1.11 -22.44 19.15
C LYS A 170 -0.97 -21.41 18.03
N PRO A 171 -1.21 -21.80 16.76
CA PRO A 171 -1.33 -20.84 15.68
C PRO A 171 -2.38 -19.77 15.97
N VAL A 172 -2.14 -18.53 15.53
CA VAL A 172 -3.09 -17.41 15.70
C VAL A 172 -3.49 -16.84 14.35
N ARG A 173 -4.79 -16.79 14.09
CA ARG A 173 -5.39 -16.14 12.92
C ARG A 173 -5.39 -14.62 13.13
N SER A 174 -4.84 -13.87 12.18
CA SER A 174 -4.69 -12.41 12.28
C SER A 174 -4.57 -11.76 10.90
N ILE A 175 -4.86 -10.45 10.82
CA ILE A 175 -4.59 -9.63 9.64
C ILE A 175 -3.09 -9.42 9.40
N PHE A 176 -2.24 -9.69 10.41
CA PHE A 176 -0.81 -9.39 10.32
C PHE A 176 0.02 -10.47 9.62
N ASN A 177 -0.59 -11.48 9.00
CA ASN A 177 0.14 -12.53 8.30
C ASN A 177 -0.74 -13.16 7.21
N ALA A 178 -0.14 -13.63 6.12
CA ALA A 178 -0.89 -14.26 5.02
C ALA A 178 -1.56 -15.59 5.43
N PHE A 179 -0.97 -16.29 6.40
CA PHE A 179 -1.46 -17.54 6.98
C PHE A 179 -1.42 -17.46 8.52
N GLU A 180 -1.92 -18.46 9.24
CA GLU A 180 -1.92 -18.42 10.71
C GLU A 180 -0.50 -18.26 11.25
N MET A 181 -0.31 -17.31 12.17
CA MET A 181 1.00 -17.02 12.72
C MET A 181 1.53 -18.23 13.50
N PRO A 182 2.71 -18.78 13.16
CA PRO A 182 3.25 -19.97 13.80
C PRO A 182 3.42 -19.78 15.32
N PRO A 183 3.15 -20.81 16.15
CA PRO A 183 3.35 -20.74 17.59
C PRO A 183 4.84 -20.55 17.95
N HIS A 184 5.11 -20.25 19.22
CA HIS A 184 6.44 -20.17 19.81
C HIS A 184 7.41 -19.19 19.12
N CYS A 185 6.89 -18.08 18.58
CA CYS A 185 7.63 -17.15 17.76
C CYS A 185 8.28 -17.83 16.54
N GLY A 186 7.61 -18.82 15.93
CA GLY A 186 8.12 -19.54 14.75
C GLY A 186 8.13 -18.71 13.45
N GLY A 187 7.72 -17.44 13.52
CA GLY A 187 7.80 -16.50 12.41
C GLY A 187 7.47 -15.07 12.84
N LEU A 188 8.14 -14.12 12.20
CA LEU A 188 7.89 -12.69 12.34
C LEU A 188 7.27 -12.13 11.07
N SER A 189 6.30 -11.23 11.25
CA SER A 189 5.73 -10.42 10.18
C SER A 189 5.84 -8.95 10.54
N PHE A 190 6.07 -8.10 9.55
CA PHE A 190 6.16 -6.67 9.75
C PHE A 190 5.60 -5.88 8.56
N SER A 191 5.44 -4.58 8.74
CA SER A 191 5.01 -3.62 7.72
C SER A 191 5.88 -2.36 7.81
N GLY A 192 5.94 -1.59 6.74
CA GLY A 192 6.72 -0.37 6.55
C GLY A 192 7.92 -0.55 5.63
N CYS A 193 8.16 0.45 4.79
CA CYS A 193 9.30 0.49 3.88
C CYS A 193 10.57 1.07 4.52
N GLY A 194 10.59 1.33 5.84
CA GLY A 194 11.77 1.86 6.54
C GLY A 194 12.17 3.25 6.05
N ASP A 195 13.46 3.44 5.80
CA ASP A 195 14.11 4.71 5.45
C ASP A 195 13.65 5.39 4.15
N ILE A 196 12.92 4.70 3.27
CA ILE A 196 12.32 5.33 2.08
C ILE A 196 10.89 5.84 2.32
N ASN A 197 10.31 5.57 3.49
CA ASN A 197 8.94 6.00 3.83
C ASN A 197 8.84 7.54 3.94
N PRO A 198 7.83 8.18 3.31
CA PRO A 198 7.64 9.62 3.38
C PRO A 198 7.59 10.19 4.79
N LEU A 199 6.88 9.53 5.73
CA LEU A 199 6.74 10.04 7.09
C LEU A 199 7.90 9.70 8.01
N GLU A 200 8.81 8.80 7.61
CA GLU A 200 10.10 8.68 8.32
C GLU A 200 11.08 9.78 7.88
N ASN A 201 10.94 10.25 6.65
CA ASN A 201 11.72 11.37 6.09
C ASN A 201 11.14 12.75 6.44
N ASP A 202 9.88 12.82 6.89
CA ASP A 202 9.25 14.03 7.41
C ASP A 202 8.35 13.74 8.65
N PRO A 203 8.94 13.29 9.76
CA PRO A 203 8.16 12.84 10.94
C PRO A 203 7.36 13.96 11.61
N GLY A 204 7.80 15.21 11.45
CA GLY A 204 7.09 16.39 11.95
C GLY A 204 6.06 16.96 10.99
N MET A 205 5.84 16.34 9.82
CA MET A 205 4.94 16.83 8.77
C MET A 205 5.19 18.29 8.39
N GLU A 206 6.48 18.67 8.32
CA GLU A 206 6.89 20.03 7.97
C GLU A 206 6.72 20.30 6.48
N ALA A 207 6.98 19.29 5.65
CA ALA A 207 6.84 19.31 4.19
C ALA A 207 5.48 18.74 3.76
N ILE A 208 5.04 17.65 4.38
CA ILE A 208 3.79 16.96 4.02
C ILE A 208 2.62 17.60 4.77
N ARG A 209 1.86 18.46 4.08
CA ARG A 209 0.74 19.21 4.66
C ARG A 209 -0.54 18.98 3.87
N ARG A 210 -1.66 19.48 4.41
CA ARG A 210 -2.91 19.57 3.64
C ARG A 210 -2.66 20.35 2.35
N GLY A 211 -3.10 19.79 1.23
CA GLY A 211 -2.87 20.35 -0.10
C GLY A 211 -1.59 19.88 -0.78
N THR A 212 -0.74 19.10 -0.11
CA THR A 212 0.44 18.50 -0.75
C THR A 212 0.00 17.56 -1.87
N SER A 213 0.53 17.80 -3.08
CA SER A 213 0.35 16.91 -4.22
C SER A 213 1.20 15.65 -4.04
N VAL A 214 0.64 14.49 -4.31
CA VAL A 214 1.30 13.19 -4.19
C VAL A 214 1.04 12.33 -5.41
N LEU A 215 1.77 11.22 -5.57
CA LEU A 215 1.25 10.08 -6.33
C LEU A 215 0.56 9.11 -5.36
N LEU A 216 -0.73 8.89 -5.57
CA LEU A 216 -1.51 7.85 -4.90
C LEU A 216 -1.79 6.75 -5.91
N ASN A 217 -1.19 5.59 -5.70
CA ASN A 217 -1.31 4.42 -6.57
C ASN A 217 -0.96 4.70 -8.04
N GLY A 218 0.03 5.56 -8.30
CA GLY A 218 0.43 5.98 -9.65
C GLY A 218 -0.34 7.17 -10.21
N ALA A 219 -1.48 7.54 -9.64
CA ALA A 219 -2.26 8.70 -10.03
C ALA A 219 -1.87 9.95 -9.24
N ARG A 220 -2.08 11.14 -9.80
CA ARG A 220 -2.00 12.38 -9.02
C ARG A 220 -3.08 12.39 -7.94
N GLY A 221 -2.66 12.62 -6.71
CA GLY A 221 -3.53 12.72 -5.54
C GLY A 221 -3.22 13.94 -4.69
N LEU A 222 -4.00 14.11 -3.63
CA LEU A 222 -3.90 15.22 -2.70
C LEU A 222 -3.94 14.73 -1.25
N VAL A 223 -3.09 15.31 -0.41
CA VAL A 223 -3.21 15.21 1.05
C VAL A 223 -4.37 16.05 1.53
N LEU A 224 -5.38 15.41 2.12
CA LEU A 224 -6.55 16.07 2.71
C LEU A 224 -6.26 16.57 4.14
N GLY A 225 -5.27 15.96 4.79
CA GLY A 225 -4.82 16.26 6.15
C GLY A 225 -4.27 15.00 6.83
N GLU A 226 -4.27 15.01 8.15
CA GLU A 226 -3.96 13.84 8.95
C GLU A 226 -5.06 12.78 8.84
N GLY A 227 -4.66 11.51 8.85
CA GLY A 227 -5.59 10.39 8.83
C GLY A 227 -6.18 10.05 10.19
N THR A 228 -7.12 9.11 10.19
CA THR A 228 -7.77 8.61 11.40
C THR A 228 -6.72 8.00 12.35
N ARG A 229 -6.85 8.31 13.65
CA ARG A 229 -5.89 7.90 14.69
C ARG A 229 -4.46 8.40 14.48
N SER A 230 -4.24 9.41 13.64
CA SER A 230 -2.96 10.13 13.59
C SER A 230 -2.67 10.79 14.94
N SER A 231 -1.40 10.80 15.32
CA SER A 231 -0.87 11.55 16.46
C SER A 231 0.55 12.00 16.13
N PRO A 232 1.12 12.99 16.85
CA PRO A 232 2.50 13.41 16.64
C PRO A 232 3.52 12.26 16.70
N GLU A 233 3.28 11.24 17.52
CA GLU A 233 4.15 10.08 17.67
C GLU A 233 3.93 9.03 16.57
N ARG A 234 2.73 8.96 15.98
CA ARG A 234 2.33 7.96 14.97
C ARG A 234 1.56 8.62 13.82
N PRO A 235 2.18 9.55 13.08
CA PRO A 235 1.49 10.27 12.03
C PRO A 235 1.13 9.34 10.87
N ASN A 236 0.03 9.67 10.20
CA ASN A 236 -0.43 9.04 8.97
C ASN A 236 -1.31 10.04 8.19
N LEU A 237 -1.54 9.78 6.91
CA LEU A 237 -2.18 10.72 6.00
C LEU A 237 -3.60 10.31 5.63
N MET A 238 -4.45 11.32 5.45
CA MET A 238 -5.69 11.22 4.69
C MET A 238 -5.43 11.69 3.25
N LEU A 239 -5.79 10.89 2.26
CA LEU A 239 -5.47 11.12 0.85
C LEU A 239 -6.71 10.95 -0.03
N SER A 240 -6.74 11.61 -1.18
CA SER A 240 -7.71 11.31 -2.24
C SER A 240 -7.08 11.41 -3.63
N GLY A 241 -7.54 10.58 -4.55
CA GLY A 241 -7.05 10.49 -5.93
C GLY A 241 -8.04 9.79 -6.85
N ASP A 242 -7.98 10.08 -8.14
CA ASP A 242 -8.87 9.47 -9.14
C ASP A 242 -8.46 8.03 -9.41
N LEU A 243 -9.37 7.07 -9.33
CA LEU A 243 -9.08 5.68 -9.65
C LEU A 243 -8.80 5.52 -11.15
N HIS A 244 -9.40 6.33 -12.03
CA HIS A 244 -9.19 6.21 -13.48
C HIS A 244 -7.74 6.36 -13.91
N ASP A 245 -6.99 7.19 -13.18
CA ASP A 245 -5.59 7.51 -13.48
C ASP A 245 -4.61 6.60 -12.73
N MET A 246 -5.10 5.69 -11.87
CA MET A 246 -4.24 4.79 -11.08
C MET A 246 -3.69 3.67 -11.95
N LYS A 247 -2.60 3.05 -11.47
CA LYS A 247 -1.99 1.90 -12.12
C LYS A 247 -2.27 0.63 -11.30
N PRO A 248 -2.66 -0.49 -11.95
CA PRO A 248 -3.02 -1.74 -11.27
C PRO A 248 -1.88 -2.38 -10.48
N ASP A 249 -0.64 -1.96 -10.73
CA ASP A 249 0.52 -2.45 -9.98
C ASP A 249 0.63 -1.87 -8.58
N TYR A 250 0.02 -0.70 -8.33
CA TYR A 250 0.23 0.07 -7.10
C TYR A 250 -0.90 -0.03 -6.09
N ILE A 251 -2.00 -0.70 -6.46
CA ILE A 251 -3.16 -0.98 -5.61
C ILE A 251 -3.65 -2.40 -5.87
N GLY A 252 -4.01 -3.12 -4.81
CA GLY A 252 -4.52 -4.47 -4.96
C GLY A 252 -4.91 -5.13 -3.65
N GLY A 253 -5.46 -6.34 -3.78
CA GLY A 253 -5.83 -7.14 -2.62
C GLY A 253 -4.63 -7.89 -2.03
N PHE A 254 -4.68 -8.11 -0.72
CA PHE A 254 -3.72 -8.93 0.02
C PHE A 254 -4.48 -9.86 0.97
N ARG A 255 -4.44 -11.16 0.74
CA ARG A 255 -5.08 -12.14 1.63
C ARG A 255 -4.27 -12.33 2.91
N THR A 256 -4.95 -12.17 4.03
CA THR A 256 -4.42 -12.46 5.35
C THR A 256 -5.11 -13.67 5.93
N ALA A 257 -4.56 -14.23 7.01
CA ALA A 257 -5.23 -15.28 7.74
C ALA A 257 -6.61 -14.83 8.24
N ALA A 258 -6.86 -13.55 8.51
CA ALA A 258 -8.15 -13.05 8.97
C ALA A 258 -9.13 -12.64 7.85
N GLY A 259 -8.70 -12.59 6.59
CA GLY A 259 -9.50 -12.18 5.44
C GLY A 259 -8.73 -11.28 4.46
N PRO A 260 -9.35 -10.88 3.35
CA PRO A 260 -8.71 -10.01 2.38
C PRO A 260 -8.58 -8.58 2.91
N GLU A 261 -7.41 -8.01 2.69
CA GLU A 261 -7.08 -6.60 2.93
C GLU A 261 -6.70 -5.93 1.62
N ILE A 262 -6.30 -4.66 1.69
CA ILE A 262 -5.86 -3.86 0.55
C ILE A 262 -4.46 -3.30 0.80
N PHE A 263 -3.64 -3.29 -0.24
CA PHE A 263 -2.41 -2.51 -0.26
C PHE A 263 -2.54 -1.28 -1.16
N ASN A 264 -1.80 -0.23 -0.80
CA ASN A 264 -1.69 1.01 -1.55
C ASN A 264 -0.22 1.44 -1.61
N THR A 265 0.13 2.21 -2.63
CA THR A 265 1.46 2.79 -2.82
C THR A 265 1.35 4.31 -2.90
N ILE A 266 2.15 5.01 -2.11
CA ILE A 266 2.12 6.47 -2.02
C ILE A 266 3.54 6.99 -2.23
N ALA A 267 3.72 7.95 -3.13
CA ALA A 267 4.96 8.71 -3.26
C ALA A 267 4.71 10.20 -3.03
N VAL A 268 5.64 10.83 -2.32
CA VAL A 268 5.51 12.21 -1.86
C VAL A 268 6.80 12.98 -2.18
N PRO A 269 6.72 14.17 -2.77
CA PRO A 269 7.87 15.03 -2.93
C PRO A 269 8.14 15.79 -1.63
N LEU A 270 9.39 15.74 -1.17
CA LEU A 270 9.87 16.41 0.03
C LEU A 270 10.80 17.55 -0.39
N PRO A 271 10.31 18.80 -0.48
CA PRO A 271 11.11 19.94 -0.88
C PRO A 271 12.13 20.32 0.18
N VAL A 272 13.39 20.48 -0.23
CA VAL A 272 14.51 20.84 0.64
C VAL A 272 14.52 22.35 0.86
N THR A 273 13.66 22.81 1.77
CA THR A 273 13.47 24.25 2.06
C THR A 273 14.45 24.81 3.09
N SER A 274 15.14 23.94 3.84
CA SER A 274 16.12 24.31 4.86
C SER A 274 17.03 23.14 5.22
N GLU A 275 18.16 23.43 5.87
CA GLU A 275 19.07 22.41 6.43
C GLU A 275 18.33 21.45 7.38
N ARG A 276 17.43 21.96 8.22
CA ARG A 276 16.63 21.12 9.13
C ARG A 276 15.76 20.09 8.39
N VAL A 277 15.20 20.46 7.24
CA VAL A 277 14.44 19.52 6.42
C VAL A 277 15.38 18.49 5.81
N PHE A 278 16.53 18.92 5.29
CA PHE A 278 17.55 18.03 4.73
C PHE A 278 18.08 17.01 5.75
N GLU A 279 18.39 17.43 6.98
CA GLU A 279 18.88 16.55 8.05
C GLU A 279 17.94 15.37 8.32
N ARG A 280 16.61 15.58 8.23
CA ARG A 280 15.62 14.51 8.41
C ARG A 280 15.60 13.52 7.25
N LEU A 281 15.94 13.99 6.05
CA LEU A 281 16.07 13.15 4.86
C LEU A 281 17.28 12.21 4.94
N LEU A 282 18.17 12.37 5.92
CA LEU A 282 19.36 11.51 6.09
C LEU A 282 19.09 10.28 6.96
N VAL A 283 17.87 10.09 7.47
CA VAL A 283 17.50 8.93 8.32
C VAL A 283 17.81 7.60 7.64
N LEU A 284 18.42 6.65 8.35
CA LEU A 284 18.68 5.30 7.87
C LEU A 284 17.78 4.27 8.56
N ASN A 285 17.69 3.08 7.98
CA ASN A 285 16.95 1.96 8.58
C ASN A 285 17.39 1.63 10.02
N SER A 286 18.66 1.88 10.36
CA SER A 286 19.22 1.72 11.71
C SER A 286 18.69 2.73 12.74
N ASP A 287 18.17 3.86 12.27
CA ASP A 287 17.64 4.93 13.12
C ASP A 287 16.14 4.75 13.40
N ILE A 288 15.47 3.86 12.67
CA ILE A 288 14.03 3.68 12.69
C ILE A 288 13.68 2.46 13.53
N GLY A 289 13.21 2.70 14.74
CA GLY A 289 12.75 1.65 15.66
C GLY A 289 11.53 0.90 15.14
N LEU A 290 11.58 -0.42 15.26
CA LEU A 290 10.55 -1.38 14.91
C LEU A 290 10.25 -2.26 16.14
N PRO A 291 9.31 -1.84 17.00
CA PRO A 291 8.96 -2.63 18.19
C PRO A 291 8.31 -3.95 17.79
N VAL A 292 8.61 -5.01 18.54
CA VAL A 292 8.05 -6.36 18.35
C VAL A 292 6.96 -6.61 19.39
N ALA A 293 5.75 -6.98 18.97
CA ALA A 293 4.63 -7.24 19.86
C ALA A 293 3.98 -8.60 19.66
N ASP A 294 3.24 -9.03 20.69
CA ASP A 294 2.37 -10.21 20.63
C ASP A 294 1.18 -9.94 19.70
N VAL A 295 0.94 -10.86 18.75
CA VAL A 295 -0.21 -10.79 17.82
C VAL A 295 -1.57 -10.70 18.53
N ARG A 296 -1.71 -11.26 19.73
CA ARG A 296 -3.01 -11.44 20.40
C ARG A 296 -3.59 -10.14 20.94
N ASP A 297 -2.77 -9.31 21.57
CA ASP A 297 -3.22 -8.06 22.20
C ASP A 297 -2.42 -6.81 21.78
N ARG A 298 -1.19 -6.98 21.26
CA ARG A 298 -0.27 -5.90 20.86
C ARG A 298 0.04 -4.87 21.96
N SER A 299 -0.33 -5.16 23.20
CA SER A 299 -0.19 -4.27 24.36
C SER A 299 1.20 -4.36 24.97
N ARG A 300 1.87 -5.50 24.77
CA ARG A 300 3.21 -5.78 25.27
C ARG A 300 4.22 -5.75 24.15
N ILE A 301 5.22 -4.87 24.27
CA ILE A 301 6.45 -4.93 23.49
C ILE A 301 7.32 -6.03 24.10
N ILE A 302 7.71 -7.00 23.27
CA ILE A 302 8.50 -8.19 23.63
C ILE A 302 9.98 -7.92 23.35
N HIS A 303 10.27 -7.14 22.31
CA HIS A 303 11.63 -6.80 21.89
C HIS A 303 11.60 -5.51 21.07
N ASP A 304 12.74 -4.86 20.92
CA ASP A 304 12.92 -3.69 20.08
C ASP A 304 13.91 -4.03 18.97
N LEU A 305 13.49 -3.87 17.72
CA LEU A 305 14.32 -3.99 16.52
C LEU A 305 14.44 -2.61 15.86
N THR A 306 15.16 -2.56 14.77
CA THR A 306 15.15 -1.48 13.79
C THR A 306 14.72 -2.03 12.42
N TYR A 307 14.42 -1.16 11.46
CA TYR A 307 14.16 -1.64 10.11
C TYR A 307 15.40 -2.27 9.45
N ALA A 308 16.61 -1.96 9.93
CA ALA A 308 17.85 -2.57 9.43
C ALA A 308 17.87 -4.08 9.67
N ASP A 309 17.17 -4.58 10.70
CA ASP A 309 17.06 -6.00 11.01
C ASP A 309 16.12 -6.74 10.04
N THR A 310 15.30 -6.03 9.24
CA THR A 310 14.16 -6.64 8.52
C THR A 310 14.21 -6.58 6.99
N TRP A 311 14.99 -5.63 6.46
CA TRP A 311 15.15 -5.43 5.01
C TRP A 311 16.50 -5.91 4.49
N ALA A 312 17.22 -6.72 5.27
CA ALA A 312 18.33 -7.52 4.76
C ALA A 312 17.83 -8.63 3.82
N GLY A 313 18.68 -9.02 2.87
CA GLY A 313 18.38 -10.09 1.91
C GLY A 313 17.62 -9.60 0.66
N ASP A 314 16.86 -10.50 0.06
CA ASP A 314 16.16 -10.27 -1.21
C ASP A 314 14.88 -9.47 -1.01
N GLU A 315 14.49 -8.64 -2.00
CA GLU A 315 13.19 -7.94 -2.00
C GLU A 315 12.12 -8.63 -2.87
N ARG A 316 12.53 -9.64 -3.64
CA ARG A 316 11.68 -10.47 -4.50
C ARG A 316 12.11 -11.93 -4.50
N PRO A 317 11.16 -12.88 -4.59
CA PRO A 317 11.49 -14.27 -4.78
C PRO A 317 11.91 -14.57 -6.22
N THR A 318 12.77 -15.58 -6.39
CA THR A 318 13.10 -16.20 -7.67
C THR A 318 12.35 -17.53 -7.80
N TYR A 319 11.84 -17.85 -9.00
CA TYR A 319 11.18 -19.12 -9.30
C TYR A 319 12.13 -20.09 -10.02
N ASN A 320 12.30 -21.27 -9.44
CA ASN A 320 13.18 -22.36 -9.88
C ASN A 320 12.33 -23.56 -10.34
N PRO A 321 11.89 -23.60 -11.61
CA PRO A 321 10.96 -24.62 -12.11
C PRO A 321 11.50 -26.05 -12.00
N GLU A 322 12.82 -26.23 -12.08
CA GLU A 322 13.48 -27.53 -11.94
C GLU A 322 13.37 -28.14 -10.54
N ARG A 323 13.02 -27.32 -9.53
CA ARG A 323 12.77 -27.76 -8.16
C ARG A 323 11.28 -27.91 -7.85
N CYS A 324 10.42 -27.57 -8.80
CA CYS A 324 8.98 -27.75 -8.65
C CYS A 324 8.63 -29.25 -8.66
N ALA A 325 8.03 -29.73 -7.56
CA ALA A 325 7.65 -31.14 -7.43
C ALA A 325 6.25 -31.46 -7.98
N ASP A 326 5.62 -30.52 -8.71
CA ASP A 326 4.25 -30.65 -9.26
C ASP A 326 3.25 -31.19 -8.23
N CYS A 327 3.21 -30.53 -7.07
CA CYS A 327 2.40 -30.97 -5.95
C CYS A 327 0.91 -30.94 -6.30
N LEU A 328 0.15 -31.97 -5.87
CA LEU A 328 -1.31 -32.00 -6.01
C LEU A 328 -2.00 -30.76 -5.42
N SER A 329 -1.46 -30.24 -4.31
CA SER A 329 -1.83 -28.96 -3.70
C SER A 329 -0.56 -28.18 -3.42
N CYS A 330 -0.41 -27.03 -4.10
CA CYS A 330 0.75 -26.16 -3.95
C CYS A 330 0.52 -25.18 -2.79
N LEU A 331 1.11 -25.46 -1.63
CA LEU A 331 0.96 -24.61 -0.44
C LEU A 331 1.45 -23.17 -0.66
N ALA A 332 2.46 -22.98 -1.50
CA ALA A 332 2.94 -21.65 -1.89
C ALA A 332 1.88 -20.87 -2.68
N ALA A 333 1.14 -21.55 -3.59
CA ALA A 333 0.04 -20.96 -4.34
C ALA A 333 -1.14 -20.63 -3.43
N GLU A 334 -1.55 -21.58 -2.58
CA GLU A 334 -2.68 -21.42 -1.65
C GLU A 334 -2.49 -20.23 -0.70
N ARG A 335 -1.25 -20.06 -0.20
CA ARG A 335 -0.88 -18.99 0.74
C ARG A 335 -0.43 -17.71 0.05
N CYS A 336 -0.26 -17.67 -1.27
CA CYS A 336 0.16 -16.46 -1.97
C CYS A 336 -0.89 -15.37 -1.78
N PRO A 337 -0.56 -14.27 -1.07
CA PRO A 337 -1.59 -13.31 -0.65
C PRO A 337 -2.16 -12.50 -1.81
N THR A 338 -1.45 -12.39 -2.93
CA THR A 338 -1.85 -11.63 -4.11
C THR A 338 -2.20 -12.50 -5.32
N HIS A 339 -2.27 -13.83 -5.14
CA HIS A 339 -2.46 -14.79 -6.23
C HIS A 339 -1.42 -14.66 -7.36
N ALA A 340 -0.17 -14.39 -6.99
CA ALA A 340 0.95 -14.26 -7.92
C ALA A 340 1.56 -15.61 -8.34
N ILE A 341 1.07 -16.73 -7.79
CA ILE A 341 1.59 -18.07 -8.09
C ILE A 341 0.53 -18.86 -8.86
N GLY A 342 0.93 -19.31 -10.06
CA GLY A 342 0.20 -20.20 -10.95
C GLY A 342 1.20 -21.19 -11.58
N ASP A 343 1.32 -21.20 -12.91
CA ASP A 343 2.32 -21.98 -13.65
C ASP A 343 3.77 -21.45 -13.49
N GLY A 344 3.98 -20.49 -12.58
CA GLY A 344 5.23 -19.80 -12.33
C GLY A 344 5.03 -18.69 -11.29
N LEU A 345 5.76 -17.58 -11.46
CA LEU A 345 5.64 -16.37 -10.64
C LEU A 345 5.23 -15.18 -11.51
N ASP A 346 4.05 -14.62 -11.26
CA ASP A 346 3.59 -13.34 -11.82
C ASP A 346 4.26 -12.20 -11.04
N THR A 347 5.26 -11.56 -11.65
CA THR A 347 6.03 -10.48 -11.03
C THR A 347 5.23 -9.19 -10.84
N ASP A 348 4.19 -8.97 -11.65
CA ASP A 348 3.34 -7.78 -11.58
C ASP A 348 2.41 -7.87 -10.36
N ARG A 349 1.95 -9.08 -10.03
CA ARG A 349 1.17 -9.35 -8.81
C ARG A 349 2.03 -9.60 -7.58
N CYS A 350 3.26 -10.10 -7.73
CA CYS A 350 4.13 -10.47 -6.61
C CYS A 350 4.35 -9.29 -5.64
N PHE A 351 4.11 -9.51 -4.35
CA PHE A 351 4.26 -8.50 -3.30
C PHE A 351 5.61 -8.55 -2.58
N GLY A 352 6.51 -9.47 -2.94
CA GLY A 352 7.79 -9.63 -2.24
C GLY A 352 7.63 -10.00 -0.75
N CYS A 353 6.52 -10.65 -0.39
CA CYS A 353 6.20 -10.95 1.00
C CYS A 353 7.00 -12.12 1.60
N GLY A 354 7.64 -12.96 0.78
CA GLY A 354 8.40 -14.13 1.24
C GLY A 354 7.58 -15.37 1.60
N VAL A 355 6.24 -15.27 1.62
CA VAL A 355 5.35 -16.38 2.01
C VAL A 355 5.54 -17.63 1.15
N CYS A 356 5.84 -17.45 -0.14
CA CYS A 356 6.07 -18.55 -1.08
C CYS A 356 7.35 -19.33 -0.75
N ALA A 357 8.45 -18.63 -0.46
CA ALA A 357 9.71 -19.22 -0.06
C ALA A 357 9.60 -19.96 1.28
N PHE A 358 8.85 -19.38 2.24
CA PHE A 358 8.56 -20.06 3.51
C PHE A 358 7.66 -21.31 3.35
N SER A 359 6.78 -21.32 2.35
CA SER A 359 5.74 -22.35 2.21
C SER A 359 6.10 -23.51 1.27
N CYS A 360 7.05 -23.33 0.35
CA CYS A 360 7.45 -24.38 -0.59
C CYS A 360 8.54 -25.28 0.03
N PRO A 361 8.25 -26.55 0.36
CA PRO A 361 9.26 -27.43 0.98
C PRO A 361 10.34 -27.91 -0.01
N TYR A 362 10.14 -27.69 -1.31
CA TYR A 362 11.08 -28.09 -2.37
C TYR A 362 11.98 -26.95 -2.84
N GLY A 363 11.79 -25.72 -2.33
CA GLY A 363 12.59 -24.57 -2.75
C GLY A 363 12.37 -24.15 -4.20
N ALA A 364 11.17 -24.39 -4.75
CA ALA A 364 10.79 -23.88 -6.08
C ALA A 364 10.66 -22.34 -6.09
N TYR A 365 10.46 -21.73 -4.93
CA TYR A 365 10.53 -20.29 -4.74
C TYR A 365 11.62 -20.00 -3.70
N GLU A 366 12.64 -19.24 -4.08
CA GLU A 366 13.73 -18.85 -3.19
C GLU A 366 13.67 -17.35 -2.91
N MET A 367 13.85 -16.99 -1.65
CA MET A 367 13.95 -15.60 -1.20
C MET A 367 14.63 -15.59 0.16
N ASP A 368 15.79 -14.94 0.29
CA ASP A 368 16.36 -14.65 1.59
C ASP A 368 15.57 -13.51 2.24
N THR A 369 14.63 -13.86 3.11
CA THR A 369 13.85 -12.88 3.86
C THR A 369 14.56 -12.37 5.11
N GLY A 370 15.67 -12.99 5.50
CA GLY A 370 16.37 -12.75 6.74
C GLY A 370 15.71 -13.40 7.98
N GLU A 371 16.44 -13.35 9.08
CA GLU A 371 15.99 -13.72 10.41
C GLU A 371 16.38 -12.64 11.42
N VAL A 372 15.59 -12.51 12.48
CA VAL A 372 15.87 -11.58 13.57
C VAL A 372 16.08 -12.34 14.87
N ARG A 373 16.86 -11.75 15.79
CA ARG A 373 17.05 -12.32 17.13
C ARG A 373 16.06 -11.70 18.11
N ILE A 374 15.25 -12.54 18.75
CA ILE A 374 14.35 -12.13 19.84
C ILE A 374 14.80 -12.88 21.10
N GLY A 375 15.58 -12.19 21.95
CA GLY A 375 16.34 -12.84 23.01
C GLY A 375 17.34 -13.84 22.41
N ASP A 376 17.31 -15.09 22.88
CA ASP A 376 18.21 -16.14 22.39
C ASP A 376 17.70 -16.86 21.14
N ARG A 377 16.51 -16.50 20.64
CA ARG A 377 15.85 -17.20 19.52
C ARG A 377 16.10 -16.48 18.19
N ALA A 378 16.52 -17.24 17.19
CA ALA A 378 16.41 -16.83 15.79
C ALA A 378 14.96 -17.02 15.32
N VAL A 379 14.37 -15.96 14.78
CA VAL A 379 12.99 -15.93 14.30
C VAL A 379 12.99 -15.54 12.83
N PRO A 380 12.57 -16.43 11.91
CA PRO A 380 12.56 -16.12 10.49
C PRO A 380 11.50 -15.08 10.16
N ILE A 381 11.78 -14.23 9.17
CA ILE A 381 10.79 -13.32 8.60
C ILE A 381 9.93 -14.10 7.61
N VAL A 382 8.67 -14.32 7.95
CA VAL A 382 7.78 -15.22 7.18
C VAL A 382 6.77 -14.50 6.31
N CYS A 383 6.55 -13.20 6.56
CA CYS A 383 5.67 -12.36 5.77
C CYS A 383 6.04 -10.88 5.90
N ARG A 384 6.35 -10.23 4.78
CA ARG A 384 6.42 -8.77 4.69
C ARG A 384 5.09 -8.23 4.20
N GLN A 385 4.48 -7.31 4.96
CA GLN A 385 3.26 -6.59 4.59
C GLN A 385 3.58 -5.23 3.95
N SER A 386 4.76 -5.11 3.36
CA SER A 386 5.19 -3.96 2.57
C SER A 386 6.07 -4.37 1.40
N ASP A 387 6.19 -3.47 0.43
CA ASP A 387 6.86 -3.74 -0.83
C ASP A 387 7.78 -2.58 -1.23
N ARG A 388 9.07 -2.70 -0.88
CA ARG A 388 10.09 -1.68 -1.17
C ARG A 388 10.37 -1.51 -2.66
N VAL A 389 10.27 -2.57 -3.48
CA VAL A 389 10.47 -2.46 -4.94
C VAL A 389 9.38 -1.60 -5.57
N ARG A 390 8.11 -1.84 -5.23
CA ARG A 390 7.01 -0.99 -5.73
C ARG A 390 7.10 0.44 -5.21
N ALA A 391 7.44 0.62 -3.93
CA ALA A 391 7.66 1.95 -3.35
C ALA A 391 8.76 2.70 -4.10
N SER A 392 9.94 2.10 -4.24
CA SER A 392 11.10 2.69 -4.93
C SER A 392 10.78 3.03 -6.38
N ARG A 393 10.06 2.14 -7.09
CA ARG A 393 9.59 2.41 -8.44
C ARG A 393 8.66 3.63 -8.50
N LEU A 394 7.71 3.76 -7.57
CA LEU A 394 6.82 4.93 -7.55
C LEU A 394 7.55 6.23 -7.15
N ALA A 395 8.57 6.15 -6.27
CA ALA A 395 9.43 7.29 -5.98
C ALA A 395 10.19 7.75 -7.23
N LEU A 396 10.75 6.81 -7.99
CA LEU A 396 11.43 7.10 -9.26
C LEU A 396 10.47 7.70 -10.30
N GLU A 397 9.26 7.15 -10.45
CA GLU A 397 8.25 7.72 -11.34
C GLU A 397 7.90 9.17 -10.96
N LEU A 398 7.77 9.47 -9.65
CA LEU A 398 7.55 10.83 -9.18
C LEU A 398 8.76 11.74 -9.48
N LYS A 399 9.99 11.25 -9.26
CA LYS A 399 11.22 11.99 -9.58
C LYS A 399 11.23 12.38 -11.06
N GLU A 400 10.98 11.43 -11.96
CA GLU A 400 10.95 11.70 -13.40
C GLU A 400 9.87 12.71 -13.80
N LEU A 401 8.69 12.67 -13.17
CA LEU A 401 7.63 13.63 -13.44
C LEU A 401 8.03 15.05 -13.01
N ILE A 402 8.74 15.18 -11.89
CA ILE A 402 9.26 16.46 -11.40
C ILE A 402 10.34 16.96 -12.35
N GLU A 403 11.35 16.15 -12.68
CA GLU A 403 12.44 16.54 -13.59
C GLU A 403 11.94 16.97 -14.99
N LYS A 404 10.83 16.39 -15.46
CA LYS A 404 10.18 16.75 -16.73
C LYS A 404 9.26 17.97 -16.63
N GLY A 405 9.13 18.60 -15.46
CA GLY A 405 8.21 19.73 -15.22
C GLY A 405 6.72 19.35 -15.22
N ASN A 406 6.39 18.05 -15.23
CA ASN A 406 5.02 17.55 -15.28
C ASN A 406 4.39 17.40 -13.88
N PHE A 407 5.18 17.60 -12.83
CA PHE A 407 4.72 17.57 -11.45
C PHE A 407 5.38 18.70 -10.65
N LEU A 408 4.62 19.77 -10.43
CA LEU A 408 5.01 20.83 -9.51
C LEU A 408 4.72 20.42 -8.07
N ILE A 409 5.63 20.80 -7.18
CA ILE A 409 5.46 20.58 -5.75
C ILE A 409 4.38 21.53 -5.21
N GLY A 410 3.34 20.94 -4.63
CA GLY A 410 2.18 21.66 -4.09
C GLY A 410 2.22 21.74 -2.57
N GLY A 411 1.80 22.88 -2.03
CA GLY A 411 1.69 23.19 -0.61
C GLY A 411 1.79 24.70 -0.45
N CYS A 412 0.65 25.36 -0.22
CA CYS A 412 0.52 26.83 -0.15
C CYS A 412 1.51 27.51 0.80
#